data_AF-A0A497FYP2-F1
#
_entry.id   AF-A0A497FYP2-F1
#
_cell.length_a   1.000
_cell.length_b   1.000
_cell.length_c   1.000
_cell.angle_alpha   90.00
_cell.angle_beta   90.00
_cell.angle_gamma   90.00
#
_symmetry.space_group_name_H-M   'P 1'
#
loop_
_entity.id
_entity.type
_entity.pdbx_description
1 polymer ?
#
loop_
_entity_poly.entity_id
_entity_poly.type
_entity_poly.pdbx_seq_one_letter_code
_entity_poly.pdbx_strand_id
1 'polypeptide(L)'
;AFLRALFALVFMTPLAVFLTKRFSFKARYLGTSVAAGLVSDFIGVFLWLLSLKLGEVSLSATISASAPIFSAVLSWKLFKEKMNSRRVIGIVLAVGGIVTVSVT
;
A
#
# COMPACT_ATOMS: atom_id res chain seq x y z
N ALA A 1 -5.68 2.51 -12.52
CA ALA A 1 -6.54 2.51 -11.32
C ALA A 1 -7.93 1.92 -11.60
N PHE A 2 -8.75 2.54 -12.48
CA PHE A 2 -10.13 2.11 -12.74
C PHE A 2 -10.31 0.63 -13.10
N LEU A 3 -9.58 0.12 -14.11
CA LEU A 3 -9.65 -1.30 -14.50
C LEU A 3 -9.24 -2.24 -13.36
N ARG A 4 -8.21 -1.88 -12.59
CA ARG A 4 -7.76 -2.66 -11.43
C ARG A 4 -8.85 -2.75 -10.35
N ALA A 5 -9.52 -1.64 -10.06
CA ALA A 5 -10.63 -1.59 -9.12
C ALA A 5 -11.84 -2.39 -9.63
N LEU A 6 -12.16 -2.31 -10.93
CA LEU A 6 -13.22 -3.09 -11.56
C LEU A 6 -12.95 -4.59 -11.46
N PHE A 7 -11.74 -5.03 -11.82
CA PHE A 7 -11.35 -6.44 -11.69
C PHE A 7 -11.33 -6.91 -10.23
N ALA A 8 -10.79 -6.10 -9.32
CA ALA A 8 -10.82 -6.42 -7.90
C ALA A 8 -12.26 -6.59 -7.39
N LEU A 9 -13.19 -5.75 -7.84
CA LEU A 9 -14.59 -5.85 -7.47
C LEU A 9 -15.24 -7.10 -8.06
N VAL A 10 -15.05 -7.37 -9.34
CA VAL A 10 -15.63 -8.55 -10.03
C VAL A 10 -15.12 -9.88 -9.47
N PHE A 11 -13.83 -9.96 -9.12
CA PHE A 11 -13.23 -11.22 -8.65
C PHE A 11 -13.25 -11.37 -7.14
N MET A 12 -12.96 -10.32 -6.37
CA MET A 12 -12.91 -10.44 -4.91
C MET A 12 -14.29 -10.48 -4.27
N THR A 13 -15.32 -9.83 -4.84
CA THR A 13 -16.66 -9.88 -4.21
C THR A 13 -17.26 -11.29 -4.20
N PRO A 14 -17.31 -12.07 -5.30
CA PRO A 14 -17.80 -13.44 -5.23
C PRO A 14 -16.89 -14.32 -4.38
N LEU A 15 -15.56 -14.17 -4.48
CA LEU A 15 -14.62 -14.94 -3.66
C LEU A 15 -14.83 -14.66 -2.16
N ALA A 16 -15.05 -13.41 -1.77
CA ALA A 16 -15.34 -13.02 -0.39
C ALA A 16 -16.67 -13.60 0.07
N VAL A 17 -17.71 -13.59 -0.77
CA VAL A 17 -19.02 -14.20 -0.44
C VAL A 17 -18.91 -15.72 -0.28
N PHE A 18 -18.11 -16.39 -1.11
CA PHE A 18 -17.87 -17.83 -1.02
C PHE A 18 -17.02 -18.23 0.20
N LEU A 19 -15.99 -17.45 0.54
CA LEU A 19 -15.09 -17.71 1.68
C LEU A 19 -15.68 -17.28 3.02
N THR A 20 -16.44 -16.18 3.06
CA THR A 20 -17.12 -15.70 4.26
C THR A 20 -18.61 -15.97 4.15
N LYS A 21 -19.03 -17.17 4.56
CA LYS A 21 -20.46 -17.60 4.62
C LYS A 21 -21.38 -16.65 5.43
N ARG A 22 -20.84 -15.65 6.14
CA ARG A 22 -21.59 -14.58 6.79
C ARG A 22 -21.02 -13.21 6.40
N PHE A 23 -21.69 -12.54 5.47
CA PHE A 23 -21.40 -11.17 5.11
C PHE A 23 -21.97 -10.22 6.18
N SER A 24 -21.11 -9.71 7.07
CA SER A 24 -21.51 -8.66 8.03
C SER A 24 -21.05 -7.30 7.51
N PHE A 25 -21.91 -6.64 6.73
CA PHE A 25 -21.69 -5.26 6.33
C PHE A 25 -21.95 -4.34 7.54
N LYS A 26 -20.89 -3.84 8.17
CA LYS A 26 -21.00 -2.74 9.14
C LYS A 26 -20.64 -1.43 8.45
N ALA A 27 -21.58 -0.48 8.41
CA ALA A 27 -21.39 0.84 7.82
C ALA A 27 -20.14 1.58 8.36
N ARG A 28 -19.73 1.25 9.59
CA ARG A 28 -18.50 1.75 10.21
C ARG A 28 -17.22 1.44 9.41
N TYR A 29 -17.16 0.31 8.70
CA TYR A 29 -15.98 -0.04 7.89
C TYR A 29 -16.01 0.57 6.48
N LEU A 30 -17.18 1.00 6.01
CA LEU A 30 -17.33 1.61 4.69
C LEU A 30 -16.50 2.90 4.59
N GLY A 31 -16.54 3.75 5.63
CA GLY A 31 -15.77 4.99 5.68
C GLY A 31 -14.26 4.75 5.59
N THR A 32 -13.74 3.76 6.34
CA THR A 32 -12.32 3.41 6.29
C THR A 32 -11.90 2.81 4.94
N SER A 33 -12.75 2.00 4.32
CA SER A 33 -12.46 1.41 3.00
C SER A 33 -12.46 2.46 1.89
N VAL A 34 -13.42 3.39 1.91
CA VAL A 34 -13.47 4.50 0.95
C VAL A 34 -12.25 5.41 1.12
N ALA A 35 -11.92 5.77 2.36
CA ALA A 35 -10.73 6.59 2.64
C ALA A 35 -9.44 5.88 2.20
N ALA A 36 -9.30 4.58 2.47
CA ALA A 36 -8.15 3.80 2.04
C ALA A 36 -8.03 3.77 0.51
N GLY A 37 -9.12 3.52 -0.22
CA GLY A 37 -9.13 3.52 -1.68
C GLY A 37 -8.83 4.90 -2.28
N LEU A 38 -9.38 5.97 -1.70
CA LEU A 38 -9.14 7.33 -2.15
C LEU A 38 -7.66 7.74 -1.97
N VAL A 39 -7.08 7.44 -0.80
CA VAL A 39 -5.68 7.79 -0.52
C VAL A 39 -4.71 6.94 -1.34
N SER A 40 -4.96 5.63 -1.45
CA SER A 40 -4.04 4.72 -2.14
C SER A 40 -4.21 4.71 -3.66
N ASP A 41 -5.38 4.36 -4.17
CA ASP A 41 -5.63 4.12 -5.60
C ASP A 41 -5.93 5.41 -6.38
N PHE A 42 -6.43 6.46 -5.73
CA PHE A 42 -6.65 7.76 -6.40
C PHE A 42 -5.47 8.70 -6.20
N ILE A 43 -5.27 9.22 -4.98
CA ILE A 43 -4.22 10.21 -4.70
C ILE A 43 -2.83 9.61 -4.91
N GLY A 44 -2.56 8.42 -4.36
CA GLY A 44 -1.25 7.76 -4.46
C GLY A 44 -0.86 7.48 -5.91
N VAL A 45 -1.74 6.84 -6.68
CA VAL A 45 -1.47 6.53 -8.09
C VAL A 45 -1.37 7.80 -8.93
N PHE A 46 -2.19 8.82 -8.66
CA PHE A 46 -2.11 10.09 -9.37
C PHE A 46 -0.76 10.79 -9.15
N LEU A 47 -0.30 10.88 -7.90
CA LEU A 47 1.01 11.46 -7.57
C LEU A 47 2.16 10.64 -8.16
N TRP A 48 2.04 9.31 -8.19
CA TRP A 48 3.03 8.45 -8.81
C TRP A 48 3.11 8.65 -10.33
N LEU A 49 1.96 8.70 -11.02
CA LEU A 49 1.90 9.04 -12.45
C LEU A 49 2.45 10.44 -12.73
N LEU A 50 2.18 11.40 -11.86
CA LEU A 50 2.72 12.75 -11.96
C LEU A 50 4.25 12.76 -11.80
N SER A 51 4.78 11.97 -10.86
CA SER A 51 6.23 11.80 -10.68
C SER A 51 6.90 11.22 -11.93
N LEU A 52 6.29 10.20 -12.55
CA LEU A 52 6.78 9.64 -13.80
C LEU A 52 6.73 10.62 -14.98
N LYS A 53 5.78 11.57 -14.96
CA LYS A 53 5.62 12.56 -16.03
C LYS A 53 6.58 13.74 -15.90
N LEU A 54 6.89 14.16 -14.67
CA LEU A 54 7.72 15.33 -14.38
C LEU A 54 9.20 14.99 -14.12
N GLY A 55 9.49 13.75 -13.71
CA GLY A 55 10.82 13.31 -13.30
C GLY A 55 11.34 12.14 -14.11
N GLU A 56 12.54 11.69 -13.74
CA GLU A 56 13.16 10.52 -14.33
C GLU A 56 12.54 9.23 -13.78
N VAL A 57 12.17 8.31 -14.68
CA VAL A 57 11.50 7.05 -14.33
C VAL A 57 12.31 6.24 -13.31
N SER A 58 13.62 6.21 -13.48
CA SER A 58 14.57 5.52 -12.57
C SER A 58 14.48 6.07 -11.15
N LEU A 59 14.44 7.39 -10.99
CA LEU A 59 14.32 8.04 -9.69
C LEU A 59 12.95 7.75 -9.05
N SER A 60 11.87 7.85 -9.82
CA SER A 60 10.51 7.54 -9.34
C SER A 60 10.38 6.09 -8.89
N ALA A 61 11.00 5.15 -9.61
CA ALA A 61 11.02 3.74 -9.25
C ALA A 61 11.79 3.49 -7.94
N THR A 62 12.97 4.09 -7.79
CA THR A 62 13.78 3.99 -6.56
C THR A 62 13.05 4.56 -5.35
N ILE A 63 12.44 5.74 -5.50
CA ILE A 63 11.62 6.33 -4.42
C ILE A 63 10.43 5.42 -4.09
N SER A 64 9.76 4.86 -5.10
CA SER A 64 8.63 3.95 -4.88
C SER A 64 9.04 2.66 -4.18
N ALA A 65 10.23 2.13 -4.48
CA ALA A 65 10.79 0.95 -3.82
C ALA A 65 10.98 1.18 -2.31
N SER A 66 11.20 2.44 -1.88
CA SER A 66 11.30 2.81 -0.47
C SER A 66 9.98 2.83 0.32
N ALA A 67 8.83 2.53 -0.32
CA ALA A 67 7.52 2.47 0.33
C ALA A 67 7.45 1.67 1.65
N PRO A 68 8.15 0.52 1.83
CA PRO A 68 8.16 -0.22 3.09
C PRO A 68 8.66 0.61 4.28
N ILE A 69 9.61 1.53 4.05
CA ILE A 69 10.17 2.41 5.08
C ILE A 69 9.09 3.39 5.55
N PHE A 70 8.43 4.07 4.62
CA PHE A 70 7.34 4.99 4.92
C PHE A 70 6.18 4.26 5.60
N SER A 71 5.82 3.06 5.12
CA SER A 71 4.79 2.24 5.75
C SER A 71 5.14 1.88 7.19
N ALA A 72 6.39 1.52 7.49
CA ALA A 72 6.81 1.18 8.84
C ALA A 72 6.76 2.39 9.78
N VAL A 73 7.26 3.54 9.35
CA VAL A 73 7.26 4.80 10.12
C VAL A 73 5.82 5.26 10.39
N LEU A 74 4.96 5.27 9.35
CA LEU A 74 3.56 5.64 9.49
C LEU A 74 2.80 4.65 10.37
N SER A 75 3.07 3.34 10.24
CA SER A 75 2.42 2.33 11.10
C SER A 75 2.75 2.55 12.57
N TRP A 76 4.03 2.77 12.88
CA TRP A 76 4.48 3.06 14.25
C TRP A 76 3.82 4.32 14.81
N LYS A 77 3.77 5.41 14.02
CA LYS A 77 3.22 6.69 14.46
C LYS A 77 1.69 6.70 14.58
N LEU A 78 0.98 6.14 13.60
CA LEU A 78 -0.49 6.19 13.53
C LEU A 78 -1.16 5.11 14.36
N PHE A 79 -0.64 3.89 14.34
CA PHE A 79 -1.23 2.74 15.04
C PHE A 79 -0.62 2.50 16.42
N LYS A 80 0.39 3.30 16.81
CA LYS A 80 1.08 3.23 18.12
C LYS A 80 1.57 1.82 18.47
N GLU A 81 1.92 1.03 17.47
CA GLU A 81 2.32 -0.35 17.69
C GLU A 81 3.69 -0.41 18.40
N LYS A 82 3.86 -1.34 19.35
CA LYS A 82 5.15 -1.50 20.04
C LYS A 82 6.21 -1.96 19.04
N MET A 83 7.30 -1.21 18.98
CA MET A 83 8.43 -1.51 18.09
C MET A 83 9.25 -2.65 18.70
N ASN A 84 8.90 -3.89 18.35
CA ASN A 84 9.63 -5.08 18.77
C ASN A 84 10.87 -5.28 17.88
N SER A 85 11.96 -5.84 18.42
CA SER A 85 13.24 -6.07 17.72
C SER A 85 13.07 -6.82 16.39
N ARG A 86 12.10 -7.73 16.30
CA ARG A 86 11.76 -8.44 15.05
C ARG A 86 11.30 -7.50 13.92
N ARG A 87 10.56 -6.43 14.23
CA ARG A 87 10.13 -5.44 13.23
C ARG A 87 11.29 -4.58 12.77
N VAL A 88 12.18 -4.20 13.68
CA VAL A 88 13.38 -3.44 13.34
C VAL A 88 14.25 -4.24 12.36
N ILE A 89 14.44 -5.53 12.60
CA ILE A 89 15.16 -6.43 11.68
C ILE A 89 14.46 -6.48 10.32
N GLY A 90 13.13 -6.60 10.29
CA GLY A 90 12.36 -6.59 9.03
C GLY A 90 12.51 -5.28 8.24
N ILE A 91 12.53 -4.13 8.92
CA ILE A 91 12.76 -2.82 8.30
C ILE A 91 14.17 -2.76 7.71
N VAL A 92 15.19 -3.17 8.48
CA VAL A 92 16.59 -3.17 8.03
C VAL A 92 16.78 -4.07 6.81
N LEU A 93 16.17 -5.26 6.80
CA LEU A 93 16.21 -6.18 5.65
C LEU A 93 15.52 -5.58 4.42
N ALA A 94 14.35 -4.95 4.59
CA ALA A 94 13.65 -4.29 3.49
C ALA A 94 14.47 -3.14 2.90
N VAL A 95 15.03 -2.27 3.76
CA VAL A 95 15.92 -1.17 3.35
C VAL A 95 17.14 -1.72 2.61
N GLY A 96 17.78 -2.76 3.14
CA GLY A 96 18.93 -3.41 2.50
C GLY A 96 18.61 -3.90 1.09
N GLY A 97 17.48 -4.59 0.91
CA GLY A 97 17.03 -5.05 -0.41
C GLY A 97 16.78 -3.90 -1.39
N ILE A 98 16.18 -2.80 -0.94
CA ILE A 98 15.95 -1.60 -1.77
C ILE A 98 17.28 -1.03 -2.25
N VAL A 99 18.27 -0.92 -1.36
CA VAL A 99 19.60 -0.40 -1.71
C VAL A 99 20.28 -1.31 -2.74
N THR A 100 20.24 -2.63 -2.55
CA THR A 100 20.82 -3.59 -3.52
C THR A 100 20.21 -3.43 -4.91
N VAL A 101 18.88 -3.34 -5.00
CA VAL A 101 18.18 -3.16 -6.29
C VAL A 101 18.46 -1.79 -6.91
N SER A 102 18.62 -0.74 -6.09
CA SER A 102 18.85 0.61 -6.61
C SER A 102 20.27 0.85 -7.11
N VAL A 103 21.23 0.03 -6.66
CA VAL A 103 22.66 0.11 -7.05
C VAL A 103 22.99 -0.79 -8.24
N THR A 104 22.09 -1.72 -8.60
CA THR A 104 22.21 -2.58 -9.79
C THR A 104 21.47 -2.00 -10.99
#